data_AF-A0A1G3PG50-F1
#
_entry.id   AF-A0A1G3PG50-F1
#
_cell.length_a   1.000
_cell.length_b   1.000
_cell.length_c   1.000
_cell.angle_alpha   90.00
_cell.angle_beta   90.00
_cell.angle_gamma   90.00
#
_symmetry.space_group_name_H-M   'P 1'
#
loop_
_entity.id
_entity.type
_entity.pdbx_description
1 polymer ?
#
loop_
_entity_poly.entity_id
_entity_poly.type
_entity_poly.pdbx_seq_one_letter_code
_entity_poly.pdbx_strand_id
1 'polypeptide(L)' 'MKSKYLKFLNPVLFLSILIQLVTIAFFKMEDFGWISAPSWISDMHTINGTVFSILVIAHIILNWGWIKSTILGIKPKAK' A
#
# COMPACT_ATOMS: atom_id res chain seq x y z
N MET A 1 18.96 1.29 -5.43
CA MET A 1 19.49 0.60 -4.23
C MET A 1 18.68 -0.66 -3.99
N LYS A 2 19.30 -1.85 -3.95
CA LYS A 2 18.62 -3.10 -3.58
C LYS A 2 18.64 -3.29 -2.06
N SER A 3 17.90 -2.44 -1.33
CA SER A 3 17.70 -2.62 0.11
C SER A 3 16.97 -3.94 0.38
N LYS A 4 17.50 -4.80 1.26
CA LYS A 4 16.85 -6.06 1.65
C LYS A 4 15.44 -5.80 2.21
N TYR A 5 15.24 -4.68 2.90
CA TYR A 5 13.95 -4.27 3.44
C TYR A 5 12.92 -3.96 2.35
N LEU A 6 13.32 -3.28 1.26
CA LEU A 6 12.41 -2.99 0.15
C LEU A 6 11.96 -4.26 -0.60
N LYS A 7 12.82 -5.28 -0.69
CA LYS A 7 12.45 -6.56 -1.31
C LYS A 7 11.35 -7.29 -0.54
N PHE A 8 11.29 -7.11 0.78
CA PHE A 8 10.22 -7.65 1.61
C PHE A 8 9.00 -6.73 1.64
N LEU A 9 9.21 -5.42 1.78
CA LEU A 9 8.14 -4.44 1.89
C LEU A 9 7.27 -4.38 0.62
N ASN A 10 7.87 -4.51 -0.56
CA ASN A 10 7.14 -4.39 -1.83
C ASN A 10 6.07 -5.48 -2.02
N PRO A 11 6.35 -6.79 -1.86
CA PRO A 11 5.31 -7.83 -1.88
C PRO A 11 4.22 -7.62 -0.83
N VAL A 12 4.58 -7.23 0.39
CA VAL A 12 3.60 -7.01 1.48
C VAL A 12 2.68 -5.85 1.14
N LEU A 13 3.23 -4.75 0.63
CA LEU A 13 2.46 -3.58 0.19
C LEU A 13 1.55 -3.94 -0.99
N PHE A 14 2.03 -4.77 -1.93
CA PHE A 14 1.22 -5.29 -3.03
C PHE A 14 0.07 -6.18 -2.56
N LEU A 15 0.30 -7.08 -1.61
CA LEU A 15 -0.78 -7.90 -1.03
C LEU A 15 -1.80 -7.03 -0.28
N SER A 16 -1.33 -6.05 0.48
CA SER A 16 -2.19 -5.15 1.23
C SER A 16 -3.09 -4.30 0.32
N ILE A 17 -2.58 -3.79 -0.81
CA ILE A 17 -3.45 -3.09 -1.78
C ILE A 17 -4.46 -4.03 -2.43
N LEU A 18 -4.10 -5.30 -2.71
CA LEU A 18 -5.06 -6.27 -3.24
C LEU A 18 -6.21 -6.54 -2.24
N ILE A 19 -5.90 -6.69 -0.96
CA ILE A 19 -6.92 -6.83 0.10
C ILE A 19 -7.82 -5.59 0.14
N GLN A 20 -7.25 -4.38 -0.03
CA GLN A 20 -8.03 -3.16 -0.06
C GLN A 20 -8.98 -3.10 -1.27
N LEU A 21 -8.51 -3.51 -2.45
CA LEU A 21 -9.35 -3.56 -3.65
C LEU A 21 -10.46 -4.59 -3.53
N VAL A 22 -10.18 -5.75 -2.95
CA VAL A 22 -11.20 -6.79 -2.70
C VAL A 22 -12.27 -6.27 -1.74
N THR A 23 -11.89 -5.68 -0.61
CA THR A 23 -12.87 -5.12 0.35
C THR A 23 -13.72 -4.01 -0.25
N ILE A 24 -13.13 -3.14 -1.09
CA ILE A 24 -13.89 -2.13 -1.85
C ILE A 24 -14.88 -2.80 -2.81
N ALA A 25 -14.48 -3.87 -3.50
CA ALA A 25 -15.37 -4.59 -4.40
C ALA A 25 -16.57 -5.18 -3.64
N PHE A 26 -16.35 -5.77 -2.45
CA PHE A 26 -17.43 -6.25 -1.58
C PHE A 26 -18.42 -5.13 -1.22
N PHE A 27 -17.92 -3.96 -0.78
CA PHE A 27 -18.79 -2.82 -0.47
C PHE A 27 -19.58 -2.35 -1.70
N LYS A 28 -18.95 -2.32 -2.88
CA LYS A 28 -19.65 -1.93 -4.11
C LYS A 28 -20.72 -2.94 -4.51
N MET A 29 -20.45 -4.24 -4.37
CA MET A 29 -21.43 -5.29 -4.65
C MET A 29 -22.61 -5.24 -3.68
N GLU A 30 -22.37 -4.89 -2.42
CA GLU A 30 -23.42 -4.63 -1.42
C GLU A 30 -24.23 -3.37 -1.75
N ASP A 31 -23.57 -2.25 -2.12
CA ASP A 31 -24.23 -1.02 -2.57
C ASP A 31 -25.17 -1.28 -3.78
N PHE A 32 -24.79 -2.19 -4.68
CA PHE A 32 -25.61 -2.62 -5.82
C PHE A 32 -26.70 -3.65 -5.47
N GLY A 33 -26.75 -4.12 -4.22
CA GLY A 33 -27.71 -5.11 -3.74
C GLY A 33 -27.47 -6.54 -4.27
N TRP A 34 -26.27 -6.84 -4.77
CA TRP A 34 -25.93 -8.17 -5.30
C TRP A 34 -25.62 -9.18 -4.20
N ILE A 35 -25.04 -8.69 -3.10
CA ILE A 35 -24.66 -9.49 -1.93
C ILE A 35 -24.98 -8.72 -0.66
N SER A 36 -25.01 -9.41 0.48
CA SER A 36 -24.89 -8.78 1.80
C SER A 36 -23.49 -9.08 2.33
N ALA A 37 -22.65 -8.05 2.43
CA ALA A 37 -21.27 -8.26 2.83
C ALA A 37 -21.22 -8.59 4.33
N PRO A 38 -20.46 -9.60 4.75
CA PRO A 38 -20.28 -9.86 6.17
C PRO A 38 -19.63 -8.67 6.90
N SER A 39 -20.00 -8.45 8.17
CA SER A 39 -19.45 -7.35 8.99
C SER A 39 -17.92 -7.34 9.07
N TRP A 40 -17.29 -8.53 9.07
CA TRP A 40 -15.83 -8.68 9.13
C TRP A 40 -15.10 -8.06 7.92
N ILE A 41 -15.78 -7.84 6.79
CA ILE A 41 -15.20 -7.13 5.62
C ILE A 41 -14.85 -5.69 5.99
N SER A 42 -15.69 -5.03 6.80
CA SER A 42 -15.46 -3.66 7.26
C SER A 42 -14.27 -3.57 8.22
N ASP A 43 -14.20 -4.50 9.16
CA ASP A 43 -13.07 -4.60 10.09
C ASP A 43 -11.77 -4.86 9.33
N MET A 44 -11.80 -5.80 8.38
CA MET A 44 -10.63 -6.12 7.54
C MET A 44 -10.20 -4.92 6.70
N HIS A 45 -11.12 -4.17 6.08
CA HIS A 45 -10.82 -2.97 5.30
C HIS A 45 -10.13 -1.89 6.15
N THR A 46 -10.63 -1.68 7.37
CA THR A 46 -10.15 -0.64 8.28
C THR A 46 -8.76 -0.98 8.83
N ILE A 47 -8.59 -2.22 9.28
CA ILE A 47 -7.31 -2.72 9.81
C ILE A 47 -6.27 -2.75 8.69
N ASN A 48 -6.60 -3.34 7.54
CA ASN A 48 -5.67 -3.39 6.41
C ASN A 48 -5.36 -2.00 5.86
N GLY A 49 -6.31 -1.07 5.81
CA GLY A 49 -6.07 0.32 5.40
C GLY A 49 -5.08 1.05 6.32
N THR A 50 -5.15 0.79 7.63
CA THR A 50 -4.20 1.32 8.61
C THR A 50 -2.80 0.73 8.37
N VAL A 51 -2.70 -0.59 8.22
CA VAL A 51 -1.43 -1.29 7.92
C VAL A 51 -0.85 -0.79 6.60
N PHE A 52 -1.65 -0.70 5.54
CA PHE A 52 -1.27 -0.20 4.22
C PHE A 52 -0.65 1.20 4.30
N SER A 53 -1.29 2.10 5.05
CA SER A 53 -0.81 3.48 5.22
C SER A 53 0.59 3.51 5.85
N ILE A 54 0.83 2.69 6.88
CA ILE A 54 2.15 2.56 7.51
C ILE A 54 3.19 2.00 6.52
N LEU A 55 2.81 0.97 5.76
CA LEU A 55 3.69 0.35 4.75
C LEU A 55 4.07 1.35 3.66
N VAL A 56 3.14 2.18 3.20
CA VAL A 56 3.38 3.23 2.20
C VAL A 56 4.36 4.28 2.73
N ILE A 57 4.17 4.75 3.97
CA ILE A 57 5.09 5.70 4.61
C ILE A 57 6.50 5.10 4.69
N ALA A 58 6.62 3.87 5.20
CA ALA A 58 7.90 3.16 5.26
C ALA A 58 8.53 3.00 3.86
N HIS A 59 7.73 2.71 2.85
CA HIS A 59 8.18 2.55 1.47
C HIS A 59 8.74 3.86 0.91
N ILE A 60 8.07 4.99 1.13
CA ILE A 60 8.51 6.32 0.70
C ILE A 60 9.83 6.68 1.40
N ILE A 61 9.93 6.50 2.72
CA ILE A 61 11.14 6.80 3.49
C ILE A 61 12.33 6.00 2.95
N LEU A 62 12.17 4.69 2.78
CA LEU A 62 13.22 3.80 2.29
C LEU A 62 13.60 4.07 0.82
N ASN A 63 12.67 4.57 0.00
CA ASN A 63 12.92 4.96 -1.39
C ASN A 63 13.27 6.45 -1.56
N TRP A 64 13.38 7.24 -0.49
CA TRP A 64 13.50 8.71 -0.61
C TRP A 64 14.72 9.15 -1.44
N GLY A 65 15.85 8.45 -1.35
CA GLY A 65 17.02 8.71 -2.19
C GLY A 65 16.75 8.50 -3.68
N TRP A 66 16.00 7.45 -4.04
CA TRP A 66 15.59 7.19 -5.41
C TRP A 66 14.56 8.20 -5.90
N ILE A 67 13.58 8.55 -5.07
CA ILE A 67 12.56 9.58 -5.37
C ILE A 67 13.24 10.92 -5.67
N LYS A 68 14.15 11.37 -4.80
CA LYS A 68 14.89 12.63 -5.01
C LYS A 68 15.66 12.64 -6.33
N SER A 69 16.36 11.56 -6.65
CA SER A 69 17.20 11.49 -7.85
C SER A 69 16.41 11.30 -9.14
N THR A 70 15.31 10.55 -9.11
CA THR A 70 14.55 10.16 -10.31
C THR A 70 13.35 11.06 -10.57
N ILE A 71 12.58 11.38 -9.52
CA ILE A 71 11.34 12.18 -9.63
C ILE A 71 11.66 13.68 -9.51
N LEU A 72 12.51 14.05 -8.54
CA LEU A 72 12.82 15.47 -8.28
C LEU A 72 14.09 15.96 -9.00
N GLY A 73 14.81 15.08 -9.70
CA GLY A 73 16.05 15.43 -10.41
C GLY A 73 17.21 15.90 -9.53
N ILE A 74 17.11 15.74 -8.21
CA ILE A 74 18.14 16.13 -7.25
C ILE A 74 19.28 15.10 -7.30
N LYS A 75 20.36 15.46 -8.00
CA LYS A 75 21.56 14.63 -8.05
C LYS A 75 22.23 14.60 -6.67
N PRO A 76 22.66 13.43 -6.17
CA PRO A 76 23.47 13.37 -4.98
C PRO A 76 24.74 14.21 -5.20
N LYS A 77 25.10 15.08 -4.24
CA LYS A 77 26.39 15.77 -4.28
C LYS A 77 27.49 14.71 -4.40
N ALA A 78 28.38 14.88 -5.38
CA ALA A 78 29.56 14.05 -5.49
C ALA A 78 30.29 14.08 -4.14
N LYS A 79 30.58 12.89 -3.59
CA LYS A 79 31.39 12.74 -2.39
C LYS A 79 32.86 12.91 -2.74
#